data_AF-A0A9D7S9F6-F1
#
_entry.id   AF-A0A9D7S9F6-F1
#
_cell.length_a   1.000
_cell.length_b   1.000
_cell.length_c   1.000
_cell.angle_alpha   90.00
_cell.angle_beta   90.00
_cell.angle_gamma   90.00
#
_symmetry.space_group_name_H-M   'P 1'
#
loop_
_entity.id
_entity.type
_entity.pdbx_description
1 polymer ?
#
loop_
_entity_poly.entity_id
_entity_poly.type
_entity_poly.pdbx_seq_one_letter_code
_entity_poly.pdbx_strand_id
1 'polypeptide(L)'
;MKNQSKIAPFLDIIKEITESQFQQISKLSSTEEVLAIIKFPSWSASHSPNPEISLFLDQIRDPGNMGTIIRTADWFGISTIYLSPGCVDPLNNKVIPGIHVQCR
;
A
#
# COMPACT_ATOMS: atom_id res chain seq x y z
N MET A 1 -2.46 -5.03 -27.24
CA MET A 1 -2.71 -4.23 -26.01
C MET A 1 -2.87 -2.76 -26.37
N LYS A 2 -3.88 -2.06 -25.82
CA LYS A 2 -4.15 -0.63 -26.12
C LYS A 2 -3.03 0.36 -25.72
N ASN A 3 -2.05 -0.08 -24.92
CA ASN A 3 -0.99 0.77 -24.35
C ASN A 3 0.45 0.27 -24.63
N GLN A 4 0.68 -0.53 -25.69
CA GLN A 4 1.99 -1.13 -25.96
C GLN A 4 3.16 -0.12 -26.01
N SER A 5 2.94 1.05 -26.59
CA SER A 5 3.98 2.11 -26.66
C SER A 5 4.38 2.68 -25.30
N LYS A 6 3.50 2.63 -24.30
CA LYS A 6 3.77 3.12 -22.94
C LYS A 6 4.47 2.08 -22.06
N ILE A 7 4.37 0.82 -22.43
CA ILE A 7 4.87 -0.33 -21.66
C ILE A 7 6.24 -0.79 -22.16
N ALA A 8 6.56 -0.49 -23.43
CA ALA A 8 7.85 -0.79 -24.05
C ALA A 8 9.08 -0.44 -23.19
N PRO A 9 9.13 0.67 -22.43
CA PRO A 9 10.28 0.99 -21.58
C PRO A 9 10.46 0.10 -20.35
N PHE A 10 9.46 -0.71 -19.97
CA PHE A 10 9.40 -1.45 -18.72
C PHE A 10 9.30 -2.97 -18.92
N LEU A 11 9.58 -3.46 -20.13
CA LEU A 11 9.46 -4.88 -20.47
C LEU A 11 10.32 -5.78 -19.57
N ASP A 12 11.41 -5.25 -19.04
CA ASP A 12 12.34 -6.00 -18.18
C ASP A 12 11.75 -6.34 -16.79
N ILE A 13 10.71 -5.61 -16.36
CA ILE A 13 10.06 -5.78 -15.05
C ILE A 13 8.58 -6.18 -15.17
N ILE A 14 8.09 -6.39 -16.39
CA ILE A 14 6.70 -6.77 -16.67
C ILE A 14 6.67 -8.20 -17.18
N LYS A 15 5.84 -9.02 -16.53
CA LYS A 15 5.58 -10.39 -16.96
C LYS A 15 4.11 -10.53 -17.32
N GLU A 16 3.85 -10.77 -18.60
CA GLU A 16 2.51 -11.13 -19.06
C GLU A 16 2.18 -12.54 -18.57
N ILE A 17 0.97 -12.71 -18.05
CA ILE A 17 0.44 -14.00 -17.60
C ILE A 17 -0.91 -14.25 -18.24
N THR A 18 -1.29 -15.52 -18.33
CA THR A 18 -2.61 -15.91 -18.83
C THR A 18 -3.70 -15.61 -17.81
N GLU A 19 -4.94 -15.47 -18.26
CA GLU A 19 -6.11 -15.30 -17.40
C GLU A 19 -6.21 -16.41 -16.34
N SER A 20 -5.97 -17.67 -16.73
CA SER A 20 -5.98 -18.81 -15.80
C SER A 20 -4.94 -18.66 -14.67
N GLN A 21 -3.73 -18.20 -15.01
CA GLN A 21 -2.69 -17.92 -14.01
C GLN A 21 -3.08 -16.71 -13.13
N PHE A 22 -3.70 -15.69 -13.72
CA PHE A 22 -4.17 -14.52 -12.99
C PHE A 22 -5.22 -14.91 -11.93
N GLN A 23 -6.23 -15.69 -12.32
CA GLN A 23 -7.28 -16.18 -11.43
C GLN A 23 -6.76 -17.10 -10.31
N GLN A 24 -5.67 -17.83 -10.54
CA GLN A 24 -5.04 -18.64 -9.49
C GLN A 24 -4.31 -17.82 -8.42
N ILE A 25 -3.82 -16.63 -8.78
CA ILE A 25 -2.97 -15.80 -7.92
C ILE A 25 -3.76 -14.65 -7.29
N SER A 26 -4.75 -14.10 -8.02
CA SER A 26 -5.62 -13.04 -7.53
C SER A 26 -6.64 -13.59 -6.53
N LYS A 27 -6.75 -12.91 -5.37
CA LYS A 27 -7.78 -13.17 -4.35
C LYS A 27 -8.86 -12.08 -4.32
N LEU A 28 -8.79 -11.12 -5.24
CA LEU A 28 -9.73 -10.01 -5.33
C LEU A 28 -10.87 -10.40 -6.28
N SER A 29 -12.10 -10.03 -5.91
CA SER A 29 -13.30 -10.25 -6.71
C SER A 29 -13.52 -9.21 -7.81
N SER A 30 -12.65 -8.18 -7.89
CA SER A 30 -12.73 -7.08 -8.84
C SER A 30 -12.02 -7.38 -10.16
N THR A 31 -12.43 -6.66 -11.21
CA THR A 31 -11.88 -6.69 -12.58
C THR A 31 -10.50 -6.00 -12.68
N GLU A 32 -9.57 -6.34 -11.80
CA GLU A 32 -8.21 -5.84 -11.91
C GLU A 32 -7.43 -6.71 -12.91
N GLU A 33 -6.73 -6.08 -13.85
CA GLU A 33 -5.97 -6.76 -14.91
C GLU A 33 -4.44 -6.79 -14.62
N VAL A 34 -4.02 -6.23 -13.49
CA VAL A 34 -2.60 -6.02 -13.16
C VAL A 34 -2.34 -6.39 -11.71
N LEU A 35 -1.24 -7.11 -11.47
CA LEU A 35 -0.70 -7.38 -10.14
C LEU A 35 0.70 -6.81 -10.02
N ALA A 36 1.01 -6.24 -8.86
CA ALA A 36 2.33 -5.72 -8.54
C ALA A 36 3.02 -6.61 -7.49
N ILE A 37 4.30 -6.90 -7.68
CA ILE A 37 5.16 -7.50 -6.66
C ILE A 37 5.93 -6.37 -6.00
N ILE A 38 5.69 -6.17 -4.71
CA ILE A 38 6.27 -5.06 -3.94
C ILE A 38 7.05 -5.63 -2.77
N LYS A 39 8.21 -5.03 -2.48
CA LYS A 39 8.98 -5.35 -1.28
C LYS A 39 8.32 -4.70 -0.07
N PHE A 40 8.14 -5.47 1.00
CA PHE A 40 7.68 -4.91 2.27
C PHE A 40 8.66 -3.84 2.79
N PRO A 41 8.16 -2.69 3.29
CA PRO A 41 9.01 -1.68 3.87
C PRO A 41 9.68 -2.22 5.14
N SER A 42 10.93 -1.83 5.37
CA SER A 42 11.63 -2.07 6.64
C SER A 42 11.48 -0.85 7.53
N TRP A 43 10.75 -0.98 8.64
CA TRP A 43 10.61 0.09 9.62
C TRP A 43 11.80 0.06 10.60
N SER A 44 12.61 1.12 10.66
CA SER A 44 13.61 1.28 11.71
C SER A 44 12.98 1.96 12.94
N ALA A 45 13.20 1.40 14.12
CA ALA A 45 12.76 2.00 15.38
C ALA A 45 13.51 3.31 15.70
N SER A 46 14.67 3.55 15.07
CA SER A 46 15.44 4.78 15.23
C SER A 46 15.02 5.82 14.19
N HIS A 47 13.93 6.52 14.46
CA HIS A 47 13.70 7.81 13.83
C HIS A 47 13.91 8.86 14.91
N SER A 48 14.85 9.78 14.69
CA SER A 48 14.81 11.05 15.42
C SER A 48 13.43 11.66 15.23
N PRO A 49 12.81 12.27 16.26
CA PRO A 49 11.53 12.93 16.10
C PRO A 49 11.58 13.83 14.87
N ASN A 50 10.71 13.55 13.90
CA ASN A 50 10.62 14.37 12.71
C ASN A 50 10.20 15.78 13.16
N PRO A 51 10.88 16.86 12.74
CA PRO A 51 10.44 18.22 13.04
C PRO A 51 9.04 18.53 12.48
N GLU A 52 8.50 17.70 11.58
CA GLU A 52 7.17 17.80 11.02
C GLU A 52 6.06 17.22 11.92
N ILE A 53 4.82 17.63 11.64
CA ILE A 53 3.62 17.09 12.31
C ILE A 53 3.55 15.58 12.11
N SER A 54 3.38 14.85 13.21
CA SER A 54 3.27 13.39 13.24
C SER A 54 2.00 12.96 13.96
N LEU A 55 1.45 11.80 13.59
CA LEU A 55 0.28 11.21 14.25
C LEU A 55 0.70 10.02 15.10
N PHE A 56 0.12 9.89 16.29
CA PHE A 56 0.22 8.69 17.11
C PHE A 56 -1.18 8.08 17.25
N LEU A 57 -1.35 6.85 16.78
CA LEU A 57 -2.62 6.12 16.82
C LEU A 57 -2.57 5.06 17.90
N ASP A 58 -3.48 5.16 18.87
CA ASP A 58 -3.59 4.20 19.95
C ASP A 58 -4.73 3.20 19.69
N GLN A 59 -4.40 1.91 19.58
CA GLN A 59 -5.34 0.80 19.53
C GLN A 59 -6.44 0.91 18.45
N ILE A 60 -6.11 1.44 17.28
CA ILE A 60 -7.02 1.44 16.12
C ILE A 60 -7.13 0.01 15.55
N ARG A 61 -8.28 -0.64 15.73
CA ARG A 61 -8.47 -2.06 15.36
C ARG A 61 -9.23 -2.27 14.05
N ASP A 62 -10.00 -1.27 13.62
CA ASP A 62 -10.81 -1.39 12.40
C ASP A 62 -9.96 -1.05 11.15
N PRO A 63 -9.89 -1.95 10.15
CA PRO A 63 -9.15 -1.70 8.91
C PRO A 63 -9.65 -0.46 8.13
N GLY A 64 -10.95 -0.20 8.14
CA GLY A 64 -11.55 0.92 7.42
C GLY A 64 -11.17 2.27 8.04
N ASN A 65 -11.20 2.36 9.37
CA ASN A 65 -10.73 3.51 10.12
C ASN A 65 -9.24 3.74 9.90
N MET A 66 -8.42 2.70 9.98
CA MET A 66 -6.98 2.79 9.71
C MET A 66 -6.72 3.35 8.31
N GLY A 67 -7.37 2.81 7.29
CA GLY A 67 -7.22 3.29 5.91
C GLY A 67 -7.66 4.74 5.72
N THR A 68 -8.78 5.13 6.34
CA THR A 68 -9.30 6.51 6.29
C THR A 68 -8.34 7.49 6.95
N ILE A 69 -7.79 7.15 8.11
CA ILE A 69 -6.81 7.98 8.82
C ILE A 69 -5.55 8.14 7.98
N ILE A 70 -5.00 7.05 7.44
CA ILE A 70 -3.78 7.09 6.59
C ILE A 70 -4.01 7.99 5.37
N ARG A 71 -5.14 7.87 4.68
CA ARG A 71 -5.47 8.73 3.54
C ARG A 71 -5.63 10.19 3.92
N THR A 72 -6.23 10.44 5.07
CA THR A 72 -6.39 11.82 5.58
C THR A 72 -5.04 12.42 5.91
N ALA A 73 -4.15 11.64 6.55
CA ALA A 73 -2.79 12.06 6.85
C ALA A 73 -2.00 12.42 5.58
N ASP A 74 -2.06 11.56 4.54
CA ASP A 74 -1.43 11.83 3.23
C ASP A 74 -1.94 13.14 2.61
N TRP A 75 -3.26 13.39 2.68
CA TRP A 75 -3.86 14.63 2.17
C TRP A 75 -3.33 15.89 2.87
N PHE A 76 -3.07 15.81 4.18
CA PHE A 76 -2.49 16.89 4.96
C PHE A 76 -0.95 16.94 4.90
N GLY A 77 -0.31 16.08 4.12
CA GLY A 77 1.15 16.01 4.02
C GLY A 77 1.83 15.45 5.27
N ILE A 78 1.10 14.73 6.12
CA ILE A 78 1.65 14.06 7.29
C ILE A 78 2.33 12.78 6.83
N SER A 79 3.66 12.80 6.87
CA SER A 79 4.52 11.71 6.40
C SER A 79 4.75 10.61 7.44
N THR A 80 4.44 10.89 8.72
CA THR A 80 4.84 10.04 9.85
C THR A 80 3.64 9.68 10.73
N ILE A 81 3.37 8.37 10.83
CA ILE A 81 2.33 7.80 11.69
C ILE A 81 2.96 6.71 12.56
N TYR A 82 2.81 6.86 13.87
CA TYR A 82 3.20 5.89 14.88
C TYR A 82 1.99 5.11 15.37
N LEU A 83 2.17 3.82 15.64
CA LEU A 83 1.12 2.92 16.07
C LEU A 83 1.46 2.34 17.43
N SER A 84 0.50 2.33 18.36
CA SER A 84 0.66 1.57 19.59
C SER A 84 0.55 0.05 19.34
N PRO A 85 1.13 -0.78 20.22
CA PRO A 85 0.87 -2.22 20.21
C PRO A 85 -0.64 -2.50 20.28
N GLY A 86 -1.17 -3.27 19.33
CA GLY A 86 -2.60 -3.61 19.26
C GLY A 86 -3.39 -2.85 18.20
N CYS A 87 -2.76 -1.94 17.46
CA CYS A 87 -3.31 -1.45 16.19
C CYS A 87 -3.39 -2.56 15.13
N VAL A 88 -4.34 -2.45 14.21
CA VAL A 88 -4.38 -3.25 12.99
C VAL A 88 -3.17 -2.95 12.12
N ASP A 89 -2.57 -3.98 11.52
CA ASP A 89 -1.45 -3.83 10.60
C ASP A 89 -1.89 -3.01 9.35
N PRO A 90 -1.25 -1.86 9.05
CA PRO A 90 -1.53 -1.10 7.84
C PRO A 90 -1.26 -1.87 6.55
N LEU A 91 -0.40 -2.90 6.59
CA LEU A 91 -0.06 -3.73 5.45
C LEU A 91 -0.98 -4.96 5.29
N ASN A 92 -2.03 -5.05 6.11
CA ASN A 92 -3.05 -6.08 5.97
C ASN A 92 -3.83 -5.92 4.66
N ASN A 93 -4.26 -7.05 4.06
CA ASN A 93 -5.04 -7.10 2.83
C ASN A 93 -6.41 -6.37 2.88
N LYS A 94 -6.89 -5.97 4.07
CA LYS A 94 -8.09 -5.14 4.24
C LYS A 94 -7.81 -3.64 4.32
N VAL A 95 -6.57 -3.24 4.63
CA VAL A 95 -6.17 -1.83 4.76
C VAL A 95 -5.51 -1.35 3.47
N ILE A 96 -4.55 -2.12 2.93
CA ILE A 96 -3.77 -1.78 1.73
C ILE A 96 -4.63 -1.31 0.56
N PRO A 97 -5.73 -1.99 0.17
CA PRO A 97 -6.51 -1.58 -1.00
C PRO A 97 -7.15 -0.19 -0.83
N GLY A 98 -7.32 0.25 0.41
CA GLY A 98 -7.95 1.51 0.77
C GLY A 98 -6.98 2.66 1.02
N ILE A 99 -5.67 2.50 0.79
CA ILE A 99 -4.65 3.55 1.01
C ILE A 99 -3.83 3.82 -0.24
N HIS A 100 -3.29 5.03 -0.34
CA HIS A 100 -2.27 5.35 -1.33
C HIS A 100 -0.92 4.91 -0.79
N VAL A 101 -0.32 3.88 -1.38
CA VAL A 101 1.05 3.48 -1.07
C VAL A 101 2.00 4.22 -2.00
N GLN A 102 2.74 5.20 -1.47
CA GLN A 102 3.87 5.77 -2.19
C GLN A 102 5.04 4.78 -2.13
N CYS A 103 5.32 4.10 -3.24
CA CYS A 103 6.60 3.40 -3.41
C CYS A 103 7.66 4.46 -3.72
N ARG A 104 8.43 4.87 -2.70
CA ARG A 104 9.68 5.63 -2.89
C ARG A 104 10.88 4.69 -2.89
#